data_AF-A0A3D2CF50-F1
#
_entry.id   AF-A0A3D2CF50-F1
#
_cell.length_a   1.000
_cell.length_b   1.000
_cell.length_c   1.000
_cell.angle_alpha   90.00
_cell.angle_beta   90.00
_cell.angle_gamma   90.00
#
_symmetry.space_group_name_H-M   'P 1'
#
loop_
_entity.id
_entity.type
_entity.pdbx_description
1 polymer ?
#
loop_
_entity_poly.entity_id
_entity_poly.type
_entity_poly.pdbx_seq_one_letter_code
_entity_poly.pdbx_strand_id
1 'polypeptide(L)'
;MNSPDRLVPGMTHATNETVQTLLDRLRSQAGARQTIGLQDTVIADHAARDERLFHALTVAVAARDNLSEELASLVAMDEAHAVHHTQVGFLNFYPQHAVNPFIPLAAHGPWVVTTHGAVLHDNGGYGMLGFGHAPTDVIDTMASPHVMANIMTASLSHRRFVDALQAELGH
;
A
#
# COMPACT_ATOMS: atom_id res chain seq x y z
N MET A 1 -10.83 3.64 40.07
CA MET A 1 -11.98 3.16 39.27
C MET A 1 -11.91 3.80 37.90
N ASN A 2 -11.37 3.07 36.92
CA ASN A 2 -11.63 3.17 35.48
C ASN A 2 -10.78 2.09 34.81
N SER A 3 -11.41 1.01 34.36
CA SER A 3 -10.80 -0.08 33.59
C SER A 3 -10.42 0.39 32.18
N PRO A 4 -9.33 -0.12 31.60
CA PRO A 4 -9.17 -0.20 30.16
C PRO A 4 -9.24 -1.68 29.78
N ASP A 5 -10.45 -2.19 29.62
CA ASP A 5 -10.68 -3.49 28.97
C ASP A 5 -11.71 -3.27 27.86
N ARG A 6 -11.22 -2.70 26.76
CA ARG A 6 -11.89 -2.79 25.45
C ARG A 6 -11.08 -3.76 24.61
N LEU A 7 -11.19 -5.03 24.97
CA LEU A 7 -10.98 -6.12 24.05
C LEU A 7 -12.01 -5.98 22.92
N VAL A 8 -11.51 -5.80 21.71
CA VAL A 8 -12.32 -5.88 20.49
C VAL A 8 -12.95 -7.28 20.43
N PRO A 9 -14.27 -7.43 20.25
CA PRO A 9 -14.90 -8.73 20.24
C PRO A 9 -14.57 -9.49 18.95
N GLY A 10 -14.02 -10.70 19.10
CA GLY A 10 -14.25 -11.87 18.25
C GLY A 10 -14.15 -11.69 16.73
N MET A 11 -12.96 -11.88 16.17
CA MET A 11 -12.82 -12.41 14.81
C MET A 11 -13.06 -13.91 14.82
N THR A 12 -14.33 -14.31 14.73
CA THR A 12 -14.75 -15.70 14.54
C THR A 12 -15.00 -15.96 13.06
N HIS A 13 -14.43 -17.07 12.58
CA HIS A 13 -14.41 -17.62 11.21
C HIS A 13 -13.34 -17.04 10.28
N ALA A 14 -12.12 -17.56 10.42
CA ALA A 14 -11.10 -17.53 9.38
C ALA A 14 -11.62 -18.27 8.14
N THR A 15 -12.13 -17.52 7.16
CA THR A 15 -12.06 -17.98 5.77
C THR A 15 -10.59 -18.08 5.41
N ASN A 16 -10.11 -19.29 5.11
CA ASN A 16 -8.78 -19.49 4.56
C ASN A 16 -8.83 -19.02 3.10
N GLU A 17 -8.89 -17.70 2.88
CA GLU A 17 -8.97 -17.12 1.55
C GLU A 17 -7.66 -17.40 0.80
N THR A 18 -7.78 -17.98 -0.39
CA THR A 18 -6.61 -18.25 -1.24
C THR A 18 -6.23 -16.99 -2.01
N VAL A 19 -4.97 -16.90 -2.44
CA VAL A 19 -4.49 -15.83 -3.34
C VAL A 19 -5.41 -15.68 -4.56
N GLN A 20 -5.86 -16.79 -5.14
CA GLN A 20 -6.75 -16.77 -6.30
C GLN A 20 -8.10 -16.14 -5.95
N THR A 21 -8.69 -16.50 -4.80
CA THR A 21 -9.97 -15.94 -4.35
C THR A 21 -9.90 -14.43 -4.16
N LEU A 22 -8.80 -13.93 -3.58
CA LEU A 22 -8.56 -12.49 -3.40
C LEU A 22 -8.45 -11.78 -4.76
N LEU A 23 -7.68 -12.34 -5.69
CA LEU A 23 -7.50 -11.79 -7.04
C LEU A 23 -8.81 -11.76 -7.83
N ASP A 24 -9.57 -12.86 -7.82
CA ASP A 24 -10.84 -12.97 -8.54
C ASP A 24 -11.85 -11.96 -8.02
N ARG A 25 -11.89 -11.75 -6.70
CA ARG A 25 -12.73 -10.72 -6.07
C ARG A 25 -12.37 -9.32 -6.55
N LEU A 26 -11.08 -8.96 -6.55
CA LEU A 26 -10.62 -7.66 -7.02
C LEU A 26 -10.91 -7.43 -8.52
N ARG A 27 -10.75 -8.48 -9.34
CA ARG A 27 -10.90 -8.41 -10.80
C ARG A 27 -12.36 -8.42 -11.25
N SER A 28 -13.23 -9.18 -10.58
CA SER A 28 -14.66 -9.27 -10.92
C SER A 28 -15.44 -7.97 -10.69
N GLN A 29 -14.89 -7.05 -9.90
CA GLN A 29 -15.50 -5.76 -9.54
C GLN A 29 -14.82 -4.56 -10.22
N ALA A 30 -13.99 -4.82 -11.24
CA ALA A 30 -13.28 -3.80 -12.00
C ALA A 30 -13.62 -3.90 -13.50
N GLY A 31 -13.45 -2.81 -14.24
CA GLY A 31 -13.57 -2.83 -15.69
C GLY A 31 -12.39 -3.51 -16.38
N ALA A 32 -12.26 -3.35 -17.69
CA ALA A 32 -11.19 -4.00 -18.44
C ALA A 32 -9.80 -3.48 -18.00
N ARG A 33 -8.98 -4.40 -17.49
CA ARG A 33 -7.59 -4.16 -17.11
C ARG A 33 -6.70 -4.05 -18.35
N GLN A 34 -5.83 -3.05 -18.40
CA GLN A 34 -4.79 -2.89 -19.42
C GLN A 34 -3.38 -3.17 -18.88
N THR A 35 -3.16 -2.90 -17.60
CA THR A 35 -1.90 -3.10 -16.91
C THR A 35 -1.56 -4.58 -16.85
N ILE A 36 -0.39 -4.91 -17.40
CA ILE A 36 0.15 -6.26 -17.41
C ILE A 36 0.97 -6.43 -16.11
N GLY A 37 0.36 -7.12 -15.15
CA GLY A 37 1.03 -7.51 -13.90
C GLY A 37 1.66 -8.90 -13.96
N LEU A 38 2.09 -9.37 -12.79
CA LEU A 38 2.58 -10.74 -12.62
C LEU A 38 1.48 -11.77 -12.91
N GLN A 39 1.89 -12.94 -13.39
CA GLN A 39 0.98 -14.07 -13.60
C GLN A 39 0.50 -14.66 -12.26
N ASP A 40 -0.71 -15.18 -12.22
CA ASP A 40 -1.33 -15.73 -10.99
C ASP A 40 -0.47 -16.81 -10.33
N THR A 41 0.19 -17.66 -11.13
CA THR A 41 1.14 -18.67 -10.64
C THR A 41 2.35 -18.06 -9.94
N VAL A 42 2.89 -16.97 -10.50
CA VAL A 42 4.02 -16.22 -9.92
C VAL A 42 3.58 -15.51 -8.64
N ILE A 43 2.39 -14.92 -8.64
CA ILE A 43 1.82 -14.26 -7.45
C ILE A 43 1.65 -15.29 -6.33
N ALA A 44 1.07 -16.46 -6.61
CA ALA A 44 0.86 -17.51 -5.62
C ALA A 44 2.19 -18.04 -5.04
N ASP A 45 3.19 -18.27 -5.89
CA ASP A 45 4.51 -18.73 -5.46
C ASP A 45 5.27 -17.69 -4.62
N HIS A 46 5.16 -16.40 -4.95
CA HIS A 46 5.73 -15.34 -4.13
C HIS A 46 4.97 -15.16 -2.82
N ALA A 47 3.64 -15.25 -2.81
CA ALA A 47 2.84 -15.11 -1.60
C ALA A 47 3.09 -16.24 -0.59
N ALA A 48 3.51 -17.42 -1.07
CA ALA A 48 3.92 -18.54 -0.22
C ALA A 48 5.29 -18.32 0.46
N ARG A 49 6.11 -17.40 -0.05
CA ARG A 49 7.50 -17.15 0.42
C ARG A 49 7.67 -15.77 1.07
N ASP A 50 6.81 -14.83 0.71
CA ASP A 50 6.80 -13.46 1.22
C ASP A 50 5.38 -13.11 1.69
N GLU A 51 5.17 -13.19 3.00
CA GLU A 51 3.88 -12.89 3.65
C GLU A 51 3.34 -11.49 3.32
N ARG A 52 4.24 -10.55 2.97
CA ARG A 52 3.89 -9.17 2.62
C ARG A 52 3.04 -9.11 1.36
N LEU A 53 3.22 -10.04 0.42
CA LEU A 53 2.38 -10.08 -0.78
C LEU A 53 0.96 -10.52 -0.45
N PHE A 54 0.81 -11.56 0.36
CA PHE A 54 -0.51 -11.99 0.82
C PHE A 54 -1.20 -10.87 1.62
N HIS A 55 -0.45 -10.21 2.51
CA HIS A 55 -0.95 -9.06 3.25
C HIS A 55 -1.41 -7.92 2.32
N ALA A 56 -0.62 -7.57 1.29
CA ALA A 56 -1.00 -6.54 0.32
C ALA A 56 -2.32 -6.88 -0.40
N LEU A 57 -2.56 -8.15 -0.73
CA LEU A 57 -3.82 -8.60 -1.35
C LEU A 57 -5.01 -8.50 -0.39
N THR A 58 -4.83 -8.93 0.86
CA THR A 58 -5.87 -8.83 1.90
C THR A 58 -6.23 -7.37 2.18
N VAL A 59 -5.24 -6.49 2.28
CA VAL A 59 -5.45 -5.04 2.43
C VAL A 59 -6.14 -4.46 1.20
N ALA A 60 -5.78 -4.90 -0.02
CA ALA A 60 -6.46 -4.46 -1.23
C ALA A 60 -7.95 -4.83 -1.24
N VAL A 61 -8.31 -6.03 -0.82
CA VAL A 61 -9.71 -6.46 -0.71
C VAL A 61 -10.44 -5.65 0.36
N ALA A 62 -9.83 -5.43 1.53
CA ALA A 62 -10.44 -4.58 2.55
C ALA A 62 -10.60 -3.13 2.06
N ALA A 63 -9.63 -2.59 1.33
CA ALA A 63 -9.71 -1.24 0.74
C ALA A 63 -10.82 -1.18 -0.33
N ARG A 64 -10.96 -2.23 -1.15
CA ARG A 64 -12.06 -2.36 -2.13
C ARG A 64 -13.42 -2.27 -1.45
N ASP A 65 -13.61 -3.02 -0.37
CA ASP A 65 -14.89 -3.09 0.34
C ASP A 65 -15.28 -1.77 1.01
N ASN A 66 -14.28 -0.92 1.31
CA ASN A 66 -14.48 0.36 1.96
C ASN A 66 -14.53 1.56 0.98
N LEU A 67 -14.52 1.31 -0.34
CA LEU A 67 -14.69 2.40 -1.31
C LEU A 67 -16.09 3.02 -1.20
N SER A 68 -16.16 4.35 -1.33
CA SER A 68 -17.44 5.01 -1.57
C SER A 68 -18.02 4.58 -2.92
N GLU A 69 -19.34 4.73 -3.09
CA GLU A 69 -20.00 4.42 -4.37
C GLU A 69 -19.38 5.18 -5.55
N GLU A 70 -18.99 6.43 -5.35
CA GLU A 70 -18.33 7.25 -6.36
C GLU A 70 -17.00 6.64 -6.81
N LEU A 71 -16.12 6.28 -5.85
CA LEU A 71 -14.83 5.67 -6.18
C LEU A 71 -15.00 4.26 -6.76
N ALA A 72 -15.96 3.48 -6.26
CA ALA A 72 -16.29 2.18 -6.81
C ALA A 72 -16.73 2.28 -8.28
N SER A 73 -17.52 3.31 -8.63
CA SER A 73 -17.95 3.56 -10.00
C SER A 73 -16.79 3.87 -10.95
N LEU A 74 -15.75 4.57 -10.47
CA LEU A 74 -14.53 4.80 -11.24
C LEU A 74 -13.78 3.50 -11.52
N VAL A 75 -13.68 2.61 -10.54
CA VAL A 75 -12.98 1.34 -10.74
C VAL A 75 -13.75 0.36 -11.63
N ALA A 76 -15.07 0.47 -11.70
CA ALA A 76 -15.88 -0.30 -12.63
C ALA A 76 -15.68 0.09 -14.10
N MET A 77 -15.07 1.25 -14.38
CA MET A 77 -14.69 1.66 -15.73
C MET A 77 -13.47 0.88 -16.22
N ASP A 78 -13.24 0.86 -17.53
CA ASP A 78 -11.98 0.36 -18.09
C ASP A 78 -10.79 1.16 -17.55
N GLU A 79 -9.65 0.49 -17.33
CA GLU A 79 -8.54 1.04 -16.55
C GLU A 79 -8.02 2.37 -17.10
N ALA A 80 -7.92 2.52 -18.42
CA ALA A 80 -7.52 3.78 -19.04
C ALA A 80 -8.49 4.94 -18.73
N HIS A 81 -9.80 4.68 -18.76
CA HIS A 81 -10.80 5.68 -18.43
C HIS A 81 -10.77 6.00 -16.94
N ALA A 82 -10.66 4.98 -16.08
CA ALA A 82 -10.51 5.17 -14.64
C ALA A 82 -9.30 6.05 -14.32
N VAL A 83 -8.12 5.70 -14.86
CA VAL A 83 -6.87 6.48 -14.69
C VAL A 83 -7.06 7.92 -15.16
N HIS A 84 -7.65 8.13 -16.34
CA HIS A 84 -7.90 9.45 -16.86
C HIS A 84 -8.81 10.28 -15.92
N HIS A 85 -9.94 9.71 -15.51
CA HIS A 85 -10.89 10.37 -14.61
C HIS A 85 -10.29 10.67 -13.23
N THR A 86 -9.51 9.75 -12.66
CA THR A 86 -8.82 9.95 -11.38
C THR A 86 -7.78 11.07 -11.45
N GLN A 87 -7.20 11.35 -12.62
CA GLN A 87 -6.24 12.43 -12.80
C GLN A 87 -6.86 13.78 -13.18
N VAL A 88 -8.18 13.87 -13.37
CA VAL A 88 -8.85 15.15 -13.64
C VAL A 88 -8.56 16.12 -12.48
N GLY A 89 -7.98 17.27 -12.82
CA GLY A 89 -7.56 18.29 -11.83
C GLY A 89 -6.05 18.32 -11.56
N PHE A 90 -5.28 17.34 -12.06
CA PHE A 90 -3.83 17.36 -11.98
C PHE A 90 -3.20 17.74 -13.32
N LEU A 91 -2.16 18.58 -13.27
CA LEU A 91 -1.29 18.85 -14.41
C LEU A 91 -0.04 17.97 -14.31
N ASN A 92 0.10 17.02 -15.24
CA ASN A 92 1.24 16.12 -15.29
C ASN A 92 2.28 16.63 -16.30
N PHE A 93 3.51 16.88 -15.83
CA PHE A 93 4.62 17.35 -16.66
C PHE A 93 5.47 16.22 -17.24
N TYR A 94 5.19 14.96 -16.87
CA TYR A 94 5.90 13.81 -17.44
C TYR A 94 5.37 13.47 -18.83
N PRO A 95 6.23 12.97 -19.73
CA PRO A 95 5.79 12.38 -20.99
C PRO A 95 4.77 11.25 -20.75
N GLN A 96 3.76 11.13 -21.61
CA GLN A 96 2.67 10.15 -21.43
C GLN A 96 3.17 8.70 -21.25
N HIS A 97 4.25 8.31 -21.93
CA HIS A 97 4.84 6.97 -21.84
C HIS A 97 5.57 6.71 -20.51
N ALA A 98 5.87 7.75 -19.73
CA ALA A 98 6.50 7.64 -18.40
C ALA A 98 5.47 7.69 -17.26
N VAL A 99 4.18 7.83 -17.58
CA VAL A 99 3.09 7.81 -16.60
C VAL A 99 2.64 6.36 -16.40
N ASN A 100 2.49 5.97 -15.13
CA ASN A 100 1.99 4.63 -14.80
C ASN A 100 0.54 4.44 -15.29
N PRO A 101 0.22 3.31 -15.95
CA PRO A 101 -1.10 3.09 -16.57
C PRO A 101 -2.14 2.50 -15.61
N PHE A 102 -1.96 2.63 -14.29
CA PHE A 102 -2.81 2.02 -13.27
C PHE A 102 -3.07 2.96 -12.09
N ILE A 103 -4.09 2.60 -11.29
CA ILE A 103 -4.36 3.22 -9.99
C ILE A 103 -3.96 2.21 -8.89
N PRO A 104 -3.05 2.57 -7.97
CA PRO A 104 -2.70 1.70 -6.85
C PRO A 104 -3.87 1.63 -5.85
N LEU A 105 -4.15 0.43 -5.31
CA LEU A 105 -5.19 0.21 -4.31
C LEU A 105 -4.61 -0.12 -2.94
N ALA A 106 -3.59 -0.98 -2.89
CA ALA A 106 -2.84 -1.26 -1.68
C ALA A 106 -1.40 -1.64 -2.02
N ALA A 107 -0.51 -1.53 -1.05
CA ALA A 107 0.88 -1.95 -1.19
C ALA A 107 1.47 -2.35 0.17
N HIS A 108 2.40 -3.30 0.15
CA HIS A 108 3.17 -3.69 1.33
C HIS A 108 4.52 -4.30 0.91
N GLY A 109 5.62 -3.85 1.52
CA GLY A 109 6.97 -4.22 1.09
C GLY A 109 7.18 -3.85 -0.39
N PRO A 110 7.68 -4.77 -1.24
CA PRO A 110 7.88 -4.47 -2.66
C PRO A 110 6.62 -4.70 -3.52
N TRP A 111 5.47 -5.00 -2.92
CA TRP A 111 4.28 -5.44 -3.66
C TRP A 111 3.25 -4.34 -3.76
N VAL A 112 2.75 -4.08 -4.97
CA VAL A 112 1.64 -3.17 -5.25
C VAL A 112 0.49 -3.95 -5.88
N VAL A 113 -0.72 -3.77 -5.37
CA VAL A 113 -1.97 -4.30 -5.93
C VAL A 113 -2.77 -3.14 -6.48
N THR A 114 -3.18 -3.23 -7.76
CA THR A 114 -3.92 -2.15 -8.44
C THR A 114 -5.43 -2.29 -8.24
N THR A 115 -6.16 -1.21 -8.52
CA THR A 115 -7.63 -1.21 -8.54
C THR A 115 -8.21 -2.18 -9.58
N HIS A 116 -7.46 -2.59 -10.60
CA HIS A 116 -7.94 -3.57 -11.59
C HIS A 116 -7.40 -4.98 -11.34
N GLY A 117 -6.81 -5.23 -10.16
CA GLY A 117 -6.33 -6.55 -9.76
C GLY A 117 -5.09 -7.02 -10.52
N ALA A 118 -4.26 -6.10 -11.02
CA ALA A 118 -2.87 -6.40 -11.33
C ALA A 118 -2.05 -6.41 -10.03
N VAL A 119 -1.03 -7.27 -10.00
CA VAL A 119 0.00 -7.27 -8.96
C VAL A 119 1.33 -6.94 -9.60
N LEU A 120 2.05 -5.99 -8.99
CA LEU A 120 3.30 -5.43 -9.49
C LEU A 120 4.37 -5.54 -8.41
N HIS A 121 5.62 -5.69 -8.84
CA HIS A 121 6.79 -5.52 -7.98
C HIS A 121 7.33 -4.10 -8.17
N ASP A 122 7.38 -3.32 -7.10
CA ASP A 122 7.96 -1.98 -7.07
C ASP A 122 9.42 -2.02 -6.65
N ASN A 123 10.30 -1.46 -7.48
CA ASN A 123 11.74 -1.45 -7.30
C ASN A 123 12.23 -0.22 -6.50
N GLY A 124 11.47 0.18 -5.49
CA GLY A 124 11.98 1.07 -4.44
C GLY A 124 11.90 2.57 -4.74
N GLY A 125 11.13 3.00 -5.76
CA GLY A 125 10.82 4.41 -6.01
C GLY A 125 12.04 5.35 -6.02
N TYR A 126 13.07 5.05 -6.81
CA TYR A 126 14.34 5.81 -6.86
C TYR A 126 15.10 5.87 -5.51
N GLY A 127 14.95 4.85 -4.68
CA GLY A 127 15.56 4.77 -3.35
C GLY A 127 14.71 5.39 -2.24
N MET A 128 13.57 5.99 -2.55
CA MET A 128 12.66 6.56 -1.53
C MET A 128 12.01 5.50 -0.65
N LEU A 129 11.85 4.28 -1.17
CA LEU A 129 11.19 3.17 -0.47
C LEU A 129 12.19 2.11 -0.02
N GLY A 130 13.24 2.53 0.69
CA GLY A 130 14.30 1.64 1.19
C GLY A 130 13.80 0.51 2.09
N PHE A 131 12.70 0.73 2.81
CA PHE A 131 12.02 -0.29 3.63
C PHE A 131 10.75 -0.87 2.95
N GLY A 132 10.51 -0.52 1.69
CA GLY A 132 9.31 -0.87 0.94
C GLY A 132 8.09 -0.01 1.30
N HIS A 133 6.93 -0.39 0.75
CA HIS A 133 5.63 0.18 1.06
C HIS A 133 5.16 -0.22 2.46
N ALA A 134 4.54 0.73 3.16
CA ALA A 134 3.93 0.56 4.48
C ALA A 134 4.79 -0.19 5.52
N PRO A 135 6.05 0.20 5.77
CA PRO A 135 6.88 -0.45 6.78
C PRO A 135 6.30 -0.22 8.18
N THR A 136 5.85 -1.30 8.83
CA THR A 136 5.11 -1.30 10.09
C THR A 136 5.82 -0.49 11.18
N ASP A 137 7.10 -0.77 11.44
CA ASP A 137 7.86 -0.09 12.49
C ASP A 137 7.94 1.43 12.28
N VAL A 138 8.04 1.89 11.03
CA VAL A 138 8.08 3.32 10.69
C VAL A 138 6.70 3.95 10.87
N ILE A 139 5.65 3.30 10.36
CA ILE A 139 4.27 3.80 10.47
C ILE A 139 3.84 3.89 11.93
N ASP A 140 4.07 2.84 12.71
CA ASP A 140 3.69 2.78 14.12
C ASP A 140 4.45 3.82 14.94
N THR A 141 5.74 4.01 14.64
CA THR A 141 6.54 5.08 15.24
C THR A 141 5.98 6.44 14.85
N MET A 142 5.69 6.71 13.58
CA MET A 142 5.16 7.99 13.11
C MET A 142 3.78 8.32 13.69
N ALA A 143 2.93 7.32 13.92
CA ALA A 143 1.60 7.48 14.49
C ALA A 143 1.60 7.77 16.00
N SER A 144 2.73 7.57 16.68
CA SER A 144 2.87 7.86 18.10
C SER A 144 2.83 9.37 18.40
N PRO A 145 2.46 9.81 19.61
CA PRO A 145 2.51 11.21 19.98
C PRO A 145 3.96 11.76 19.95
N HIS A 146 4.21 12.74 19.09
CA HIS A 146 5.51 13.42 18.98
C HIS A 146 5.42 14.88 19.41
N VAL A 147 6.48 15.36 20.04
CA VAL A 147 6.64 16.80 20.31
C VAL A 147 7.02 17.49 18.99
N MET A 148 6.13 18.36 18.51
CA MET A 148 6.37 19.13 17.29
C MET A 148 7.29 20.32 17.62
N ALA A 149 8.59 20.14 17.42
CA ALA A 149 9.62 21.14 17.63
C ALA A 149 10.46 21.33 16.36
N ASN A 150 10.75 22.59 16.01
CA ASN A 150 11.72 22.91 14.97
C ASN A 150 13.12 23.14 15.59
N ILE A 151 14.11 23.50 14.77
CA ILE A 151 15.51 23.65 15.20
C ILE A 151 15.75 24.75 16.26
N MET A 152 14.82 25.70 16.41
CA MET A 152 14.93 26.76 17.43
C MET A 152 14.64 26.24 18.84
N THR A 153 14.09 25.04 18.96
CA THR A 153 13.81 24.36 20.23
C THR A 153 14.70 23.13 20.36
N ALA A 154 15.52 23.09 21.42
CA ALA A 154 16.34 21.92 21.71
C ALA A 154 15.45 20.67 21.89
N SER A 155 15.86 19.54 21.29
CA SER A 155 15.06 18.31 21.24
C SER A 155 15.95 17.08 21.46
N LEU A 156 15.50 16.18 22.33
CA LEU A 156 16.16 14.89 22.55
C LEU A 156 16.12 14.01 21.30
N SER A 157 15.06 14.11 20.48
CA SER A 157 14.94 13.37 19.23
C SER A 157 16.02 13.79 18.22
N HIS A 158 16.36 15.09 18.16
CA HIS A 158 17.48 15.56 17.34
C HIS A 158 18.81 14.95 17.78
N ARG A 159 19.06 14.88 19.10
CA ARG A 159 20.29 14.27 19.63
C ARG A 159 20.38 12.78 19.28
N ARG A 160 19.31 12.02 19.53
CA ARG A 160 19.24 10.58 19.23
C ARG A 160 19.46 10.30 17.74
N PHE A 161 18.89 11.12 16.87
CA PHE A 161 19.07 10.97 15.43
C PHE A 161 20.53 11.13 14.99
N VAL A 162 21.22 12.16 15.51
CA VAL A 162 22.65 12.37 15.21
C VAL A 162 23.50 11.21 15.71
N ASP A 163 23.26 10.74 16.94
CA ASP A 163 23.99 9.60 17.50
C ASP A 163 23.82 8.33 16.65
N ALA A 164 22.59 8.07 16.18
CA ALA A 164 22.31 6.94 15.29
C ALA A 164 23.00 7.08 13.93
N LEU A 165 22.97 8.26 13.31
CA LEU A 165 23.67 8.49 12.05
C LEU A 165 25.19 8.29 12.18
N GLN A 166 25.80 8.80 13.24
CA GLN A 166 27.25 8.65 13.46
C GLN A 166 27.66 7.19 13.68
N ALA A 167 26.77 6.37 14.22
CA ALA A 167 27.01 4.94 14.41
C ALA A 167 26.93 4.12 13.10
N GLU A 168 26.31 4.65 12.05
CA GLU A 168 26.14 3.93 10.77
C GLU A 168 27.03 4.53 9.66
N LEU A 169 27.30 5.84 9.70
CA LEU A 169 28.08 6.53 8.68
C LEU A 169 29.59 6.31 8.90
N GLY A 170 30.23 5.61 7.97
CA GLY A 170 31.69 5.38 7.96
C GLY A 170 32.12 3.98 8.39
N HIS A 171 31.16 3.08 8.60
CA HIS A 171 31.37 1.63 8.71
C HIS A 171 31.64 0.96 7.36
#